data_AF-A0A7M7J495-F1
#
_entry.id   AF-A0A7M7J495-F1
#
_cell.length_a   1.000
_cell.length_b   1.000
_cell.length_c   1.000
_cell.angle_alpha   90.00
_cell.angle_beta   90.00
_cell.angle_gamma   90.00
#
_symmetry.space_group_name_H-M   'P 1'
#
loop_
_entity.id
_entity.type
_entity.pdbx_description
1 polymer ?
#
loop_
_entity_poly.entity_id
_entity_poly.type
_entity_poly.pdbx_seq_one_letter_code
_entity_poly.pdbx_strand_id
1 'polypeptide(L)'
;MDRVENEDGTEGAEFENKLQTLEYPFTWDMDDIDNDAVLATGYKPHDEEEFIPLLKLMRIVMLVFVQTKKNEDPDSILENLEKCDDVVVAIKEQADPNISIEAVMHVLQAMQCHVFWTLNRRNRAKVIFEEIKSVSATDKIARSTINACRSIGWSKYHLLGTEEAVDFSRKAIADNPECDLCYFILGKNLRRIRRDMSVGSIPNKEEADAFIEAYEKSKNVVYGIFVAQMYREQRSIMKAIKMYEEIYRSKPKSYAVYLRLALGFLQLMKLPLAKMCLDEVAVQCPDDVMYLHYRGKYHMKTKKFREAIYYLKKAADRNNCPAAKDYLRCMLKVNPLFNATEYLLTLVERYKDLPEKQIQGLVLETAYSYLTKGQMEKSLKHFLHSIEIDPKSQTLTEFYSLFRPGQSQNVYKMLAQEVFPRVRQSRELLDESALETYEDLKNYYDEYLESQLQATQTAFSKFSNKCFR
;
A
#
# COMPACT_ATOMS: atom_id res chain seq x y z
N MET A 1 -23.15 10.68 49.13
CA MET A 1 -22.66 11.11 47.80
C MET A 1 -21.67 10.09 47.23
N ASP A 2 -20.99 9.29 48.04
CA ASP A 2 -20.02 8.27 47.60
C ASP A 2 -20.59 6.96 47.00
N ARG A 3 -21.92 6.86 46.80
CA ARG A 3 -22.55 5.70 46.14
C ARG A 3 -22.78 5.90 44.64
N VAL A 4 -22.84 7.15 44.16
CA VAL A 4 -23.17 7.46 42.75
C VAL A 4 -21.92 7.37 41.86
N GLU A 5 -20.73 7.71 42.38
CA GLU A 5 -19.47 7.57 41.62
C GLU A 5 -19.01 6.10 41.49
N ASN A 6 -19.39 5.23 42.43
CA ASN A 6 -19.07 3.80 42.36
C ASN A 6 -20.03 3.01 41.44
N GLU A 7 -21.30 3.42 41.31
CA GLU A 7 -22.26 2.79 40.40
C GLU A 7 -21.92 3.07 38.92
N ASP A 8 -21.51 4.30 38.59
CA ASP A 8 -21.12 4.69 37.22
C ASP A 8 -19.84 3.96 36.75
N GLY A 9 -18.88 3.74 37.67
CA GLY A 9 -17.67 2.95 37.39
C GLY A 9 -17.95 1.45 37.20
N THR A 10 -18.92 0.90 37.93
CA THR A 10 -19.26 -0.54 37.84
C THR A 10 -20.11 -0.85 36.62
N GLU A 11 -21.11 0.01 36.34
CA GLU A 11 -21.94 -0.07 35.12
C GLU A 11 -21.10 0.17 33.87
N GLY A 12 -20.12 1.08 33.95
CA GLY A 12 -19.17 1.34 32.89
C GLY A 12 -18.34 0.11 32.53
N ALA A 13 -17.74 -0.54 33.53
CA ALA A 13 -16.95 -1.76 33.34
C ALA A 13 -17.80 -2.94 32.82
N GLU A 14 -19.05 -3.08 33.27
CA GLU A 14 -19.95 -4.12 32.77
C GLU A 14 -20.29 -3.93 31.28
N PHE A 15 -20.53 -2.69 30.85
CA PHE A 15 -20.81 -2.40 29.44
C PHE A 15 -19.59 -2.62 28.56
N GLU A 16 -18.40 -2.24 29.02
CA GLU A 16 -17.14 -2.51 28.31
C GLU A 16 -16.92 -4.01 28.13
N ASN A 17 -17.16 -4.83 29.16
CA ASN A 17 -17.11 -6.29 29.05
C ASN A 17 -18.11 -6.83 28.02
N LYS A 18 -19.31 -6.25 27.91
CA LYS A 18 -20.29 -6.62 26.88
C LYS A 18 -19.78 -6.28 25.48
N LEU A 19 -19.16 -5.12 25.29
CA LEU A 19 -18.55 -4.75 24.00
C LEU A 19 -17.45 -5.73 23.58
N GLN A 20 -16.68 -6.27 24.52
CA GLN A 20 -15.63 -7.27 24.23
C GLN A 20 -16.16 -8.58 23.63
N THR A 21 -17.48 -8.82 23.68
CA THR A 21 -18.10 -10.02 23.09
C THR A 21 -18.53 -9.86 21.63
N LEU A 22 -18.46 -8.63 21.09
CA LEU A 22 -18.86 -8.31 19.72
C LEU A 22 -17.69 -8.47 18.74
N GLU A 23 -17.99 -8.57 17.44
CA GLU A 23 -16.98 -8.72 16.37
C GLU A 23 -16.73 -7.38 15.66
N TYR A 24 -15.61 -6.72 15.97
CA TYR A 24 -15.20 -5.43 15.38
C TYR A 24 -13.70 -5.15 15.68
N PRO A 25 -13.07 -4.11 15.11
CA PRO A 25 -11.61 -3.95 15.20
C PRO A 25 -10.99 -3.97 16.61
N PHE A 26 -11.66 -3.43 17.64
CA PHE A 26 -11.16 -3.44 19.02
C PHE A 26 -11.20 -4.84 19.69
N THR A 27 -11.86 -5.83 19.10
CA THR A 27 -11.90 -7.22 19.60
C THR A 27 -11.14 -8.19 18.71
N TRP A 28 -10.39 -7.68 17.73
CA TRP A 28 -9.65 -8.48 16.75
C TRP A 28 -8.17 -8.61 17.06
N ASP A 29 -7.75 -8.31 18.29
CA ASP A 29 -6.35 -8.36 18.76
C ASP A 29 -5.41 -7.50 17.90
N MET A 30 -5.92 -6.36 17.41
CA MET A 30 -5.17 -5.40 16.58
C MET A 30 -4.41 -4.36 17.42
N ASP A 31 -4.48 -4.45 18.75
CA ASP A 31 -4.03 -3.38 19.63
C ASP A 31 -2.50 -3.27 19.78
N ASP A 32 -1.79 -4.37 19.59
CA ASP A 32 -0.33 -4.47 19.73
C ASP A 32 0.44 -3.92 18.50
N ILE A 33 -0.27 -3.46 17.46
CA ILE A 33 0.38 -2.88 16.28
C ILE A 33 0.66 -1.39 16.56
N ASP A 34 1.91 -1.10 16.93
CA ASP A 34 2.35 0.26 17.25
C ASP A 34 2.26 1.20 16.02
N ASN A 35 1.74 2.41 16.26
CA ASN A 35 0.69 3.01 15.42
C ASN A 35 1.15 4.22 14.58
N ASP A 36 2.46 4.50 14.52
CA ASP A 36 2.95 5.77 13.96
C ASP A 36 3.44 5.69 12.51
N ALA A 37 4.11 4.61 12.09
CA ALA A 37 4.70 4.55 10.74
C ALA A 37 3.72 4.12 9.64
N VAL A 38 2.71 3.28 9.95
CA VAL A 38 1.86 2.66 8.92
C VAL A 38 0.67 3.56 8.53
N LEU A 39 0.21 4.43 9.43
CA LEU A 39 -1.03 5.20 9.28
C LEU A 39 -0.82 6.71 9.11
N ALA A 40 0.34 7.27 9.48
CA ALA A 40 0.71 8.67 9.20
C ALA A 40 0.83 8.97 7.70
N THR A 41 0.92 7.93 6.88
CA THR A 41 1.21 8.02 5.45
C THR A 41 -0.04 8.26 4.61
N GLY A 42 -0.93 9.17 5.04
CA GLY A 42 -2.04 9.70 4.25
C GLY A 42 -2.66 8.67 3.29
N TYR A 43 -3.20 7.59 3.85
CA TYR A 43 -3.75 6.46 3.09
C TYR A 43 -4.71 7.00 2.01
N LYS A 44 -4.26 7.01 0.75
CA LYS A 44 -5.09 7.39 -0.39
C LYS A 44 -5.87 6.15 -0.83
N PRO A 45 -7.21 6.21 -0.91
CA PRO A 45 -8.02 5.12 -1.44
C PRO A 45 -7.40 4.57 -2.72
N HIS A 46 -7.21 3.26 -2.81
CA HIS A 46 -7.02 2.66 -4.11
C HIS A 46 -8.35 2.69 -4.85
N ASP A 47 -8.34 3.00 -6.16
CA ASP A 47 -9.59 3.13 -6.93
C ASP A 47 -10.51 1.90 -6.82
N GLU A 48 -9.94 0.70 -6.60
CA GLU A 48 -10.69 -0.54 -6.37
C GLU A 48 -11.55 -0.55 -5.11
N GLU A 49 -11.17 0.19 -4.08
CA GLU A 49 -11.98 0.35 -2.87
C GLU A 49 -13.20 1.23 -3.13
N GLU A 50 -13.17 2.11 -4.15
CA GLU A 50 -14.37 2.84 -4.58
C GLU A 50 -15.35 1.96 -5.38
N PHE A 51 -14.90 0.82 -5.91
CA PHE A 51 -15.74 -0.09 -6.71
C PHE A 51 -16.36 -1.24 -5.91
N ILE A 52 -15.80 -1.57 -4.75
CA ILE A 52 -16.22 -2.72 -3.96
C ILE A 52 -16.70 -2.19 -2.60
N PRO A 53 -18.02 -2.05 -2.41
CA PRO A 53 -18.59 -1.39 -1.24
C PRO A 53 -18.09 -1.92 0.12
N LEU A 54 -17.90 -3.24 0.27
CA LEU A 54 -17.37 -3.80 1.52
C LEU A 54 -15.92 -3.35 1.81
N LEU A 55 -15.06 -3.25 0.78
CA LEU A 55 -13.71 -2.71 0.95
C LEU A 55 -13.76 -1.23 1.37
N LYS A 56 -14.68 -0.45 0.78
CA LYS A 56 -14.91 0.95 1.12
C LYS A 56 -15.35 1.12 2.57
N LEU A 57 -16.31 0.30 3.01
CA LEU A 57 -16.82 0.34 4.37
C LEU A 57 -15.71 0.03 5.36
N MET A 58 -15.00 -1.09 5.15
CA MET A 58 -13.93 -1.49 6.06
C MET A 58 -12.76 -0.50 6.08
N ARG A 59 -12.47 0.20 4.98
CA ARG A 59 -11.52 1.33 4.99
C ARG A 59 -11.97 2.41 5.98
N ILE A 60 -13.23 2.82 5.92
CA ILE A 60 -13.77 3.88 6.79
C ILE A 60 -13.79 3.39 8.25
N VAL A 61 -14.25 2.15 8.49
CA VAL A 61 -14.25 1.54 9.83
C VAL A 61 -12.83 1.51 10.43
N MET A 62 -11.82 1.11 9.66
CA MET A 62 -10.44 1.11 10.14
C MET A 62 -9.87 2.52 10.36
N LEU A 63 -10.27 3.50 9.55
CA LEU A 63 -9.93 4.90 9.80
C LEU A 63 -10.50 5.35 11.15
N VAL A 64 -11.81 5.15 11.36
CA VAL A 64 -12.50 5.50 12.62
C VAL A 64 -11.87 4.78 13.81
N PHE A 65 -11.53 3.49 13.68
CA PHE A 65 -10.81 2.73 14.70
C PHE A 65 -9.52 3.44 15.14
N VAL A 66 -8.68 3.83 14.18
CA VAL A 66 -7.41 4.52 14.43
C VAL A 66 -7.64 5.89 15.06
N GLN A 67 -8.56 6.69 14.51
CA GLN A 67 -8.85 8.02 15.04
C GLN A 67 -9.35 7.95 16.48
N THR A 68 -10.20 6.96 16.79
CA THR A 68 -10.72 6.72 18.13
C THR A 68 -9.59 6.32 19.09
N LYS A 69 -8.71 5.40 18.68
CA LYS A 69 -7.55 4.97 19.48
C LYS A 69 -6.56 6.12 19.76
N LYS A 70 -6.40 7.03 18.80
CA LYS A 70 -5.54 8.23 18.93
C LYS A 70 -6.22 9.40 19.64
N ASN A 71 -7.47 9.27 20.08
CA ASN A 71 -8.27 10.34 20.64
C ASN A 71 -8.25 11.61 19.75
N GLU A 72 -8.39 11.41 18.44
CA GLU A 72 -8.51 12.51 17.48
C GLU A 72 -9.81 13.31 17.69
N ASP A 73 -9.94 14.41 16.94
CA ASP A 73 -11.10 15.29 16.98
C ASP A 73 -12.43 14.53 16.80
N PRO A 74 -13.39 14.65 17.75
CA PRO A 74 -14.67 13.96 17.70
C PRO A 74 -15.50 14.23 16.45
N ASP A 75 -15.46 15.46 15.91
CA ASP A 75 -16.26 15.81 14.74
C ASP A 75 -15.73 15.09 13.50
N SER A 76 -14.41 15.01 13.33
CA SER A 76 -13.76 14.20 12.28
C SER A 76 -14.13 12.72 12.35
N ILE A 77 -14.15 12.13 13.56
CA ILE A 77 -14.53 10.72 13.77
C ILE A 77 -15.98 10.49 13.34
N LEU A 78 -16.89 11.38 13.78
CA LEU A 78 -18.32 11.26 13.49
C LEU A 78 -18.64 11.51 12.01
N GLU A 79 -17.98 12.48 11.36
CA GLU A 79 -18.11 12.72 9.92
C GLU A 79 -17.74 11.47 9.10
N ASN A 80 -16.69 10.74 9.53
CA ASN A 80 -16.32 9.49 8.88
C ASN A 80 -17.33 8.36 9.13
N LEU A 81 -17.91 8.28 10.34
CA LEU A 81 -18.99 7.31 10.61
C LEU A 81 -20.23 7.57 9.76
N GLU A 82 -20.62 8.83 9.54
CA GLU A 82 -21.78 9.18 8.70
C GLU A 82 -21.60 8.71 7.25
N LYS A 83 -20.37 8.75 6.73
CA LYS A 83 -20.05 8.23 5.37
C LYS A 83 -20.32 6.73 5.22
N CYS A 84 -20.42 5.96 6.31
CA CYS A 84 -20.73 4.54 6.23
C CYS A 84 -22.17 4.26 5.77
N ASP A 85 -23.12 5.17 6.03
CA ASP A 85 -24.54 4.94 5.73
C ASP A 85 -24.77 4.76 4.22
N ASP A 86 -24.22 5.65 3.40
CA ASP A 86 -24.27 5.56 1.93
C ASP A 86 -23.61 4.27 1.42
N VAL A 87 -22.52 3.83 2.07
CA VAL A 87 -21.81 2.61 1.68
C VAL A 87 -22.63 1.37 2.02
N VAL A 88 -23.31 1.35 3.17
CA VAL A 88 -24.21 0.26 3.55
C VAL A 88 -25.38 0.16 2.58
N VAL A 89 -25.93 1.30 2.13
CA VAL A 89 -26.95 1.32 1.06
C VAL A 89 -26.40 0.66 -0.19
N ALA A 90 -25.19 1.03 -0.64
CA ALA A 90 -24.57 0.41 -1.82
C ALA A 90 -24.32 -1.11 -1.67
N ILE A 91 -23.93 -1.59 -0.47
CA ILE A 91 -23.78 -3.04 -0.21
C ILE A 91 -25.14 -3.74 -0.34
N LYS A 92 -26.21 -3.16 0.23
CA LYS A 92 -27.58 -3.71 0.15
C LYS A 92 -28.10 -3.73 -1.29
N GLU A 93 -27.85 -2.68 -2.06
CA GLU A 93 -28.26 -2.58 -3.47
C GLU A 93 -27.51 -3.56 -4.38
N GLN A 94 -26.23 -3.86 -4.08
CA GLN A 94 -25.49 -4.91 -4.78
C GLN A 94 -26.14 -6.29 -4.58
N ALA A 95 -26.80 -6.51 -3.44
CA ALA A 95 -27.57 -7.71 -3.12
C ALA A 95 -26.79 -9.02 -3.37
N ASP A 96 -25.49 -9.01 -3.06
CA ASP A 96 -24.62 -10.18 -3.23
C ASP A 96 -25.04 -11.27 -2.22
N PRO A 97 -25.51 -12.45 -2.68
CA PRO A 97 -25.98 -13.51 -1.79
C PRO A 97 -24.86 -14.11 -0.94
N ASN A 98 -23.59 -13.86 -1.28
CA ASN A 98 -22.43 -14.38 -0.56
C ASN A 98 -21.92 -13.44 0.54
N ILE A 99 -22.54 -12.27 0.71
CA ILE A 99 -22.21 -11.28 1.74
C ILE A 99 -23.42 -11.10 2.66
N SER A 100 -23.26 -11.41 3.94
CA SER A 100 -24.32 -11.22 4.95
C SER A 100 -24.42 -9.75 5.36
N ILE A 101 -25.57 -9.14 5.08
CA ILE A 101 -25.87 -7.78 5.55
C ILE A 101 -25.95 -7.73 7.07
N GLU A 102 -26.47 -8.77 7.74
CA GLU A 102 -26.47 -8.79 9.22
C GLU A 102 -25.05 -8.75 9.79
N ALA A 103 -24.12 -9.52 9.23
CA ALA A 103 -22.72 -9.49 9.66
C ALA A 103 -22.06 -8.13 9.41
N VAL A 104 -22.31 -7.51 8.26
CA VAL A 104 -21.82 -6.16 7.95
C VAL A 104 -22.35 -5.13 8.96
N MET A 105 -23.66 -5.16 9.23
CA MET A 105 -24.29 -4.26 10.20
C MET A 105 -23.78 -4.51 11.62
N HIS A 106 -23.56 -5.77 12.01
CA HIS A 106 -22.98 -6.11 13.32
C HIS A 106 -21.64 -5.41 13.54
N VAL A 107 -20.71 -5.54 12.60
CA VAL A 107 -19.38 -4.92 12.69
C VAL A 107 -19.48 -3.38 12.78
N LEU A 108 -20.32 -2.77 11.93
CA LEU A 108 -20.49 -1.32 11.91
C LEU A 108 -21.15 -0.78 13.18
N GLN A 109 -22.23 -1.42 13.65
CA GLN A 109 -22.95 -0.99 14.84
C GLN A 109 -22.12 -1.21 16.11
N ALA A 110 -21.34 -2.28 16.20
CA ALA A 110 -20.39 -2.49 17.28
C ALA A 110 -19.32 -1.37 17.31
N MET A 111 -18.78 -1.00 16.14
CA MET A 111 -17.86 0.13 15.99
C MET A 111 -18.51 1.46 16.41
N GLN A 112 -19.73 1.75 15.93
CA GLN A 112 -20.48 2.95 16.31
C GLN A 112 -20.70 3.00 17.83
N CYS A 113 -21.12 1.88 18.42
CA CYS A 113 -21.36 1.75 19.84
C CYS A 113 -20.10 2.06 20.65
N HIS A 114 -18.95 1.50 20.26
CA HIS A 114 -17.67 1.80 20.89
C HIS A 114 -17.32 3.29 20.79
N VAL A 115 -17.45 3.91 19.61
CA VAL A 115 -17.17 5.35 19.43
C VAL A 115 -18.05 6.21 20.32
N PHE A 116 -19.37 5.98 20.32
CA PHE A 116 -20.28 6.75 21.16
C PHE A 116 -20.00 6.55 22.65
N TRP A 117 -19.55 5.36 23.05
CA TRP A 117 -19.12 5.09 24.41
C TRP A 117 -17.87 5.91 24.77
N THR A 118 -16.83 5.86 23.93
CA THR A 118 -15.57 6.61 24.12
C THR A 118 -15.77 8.12 24.13
N LEU A 119 -16.68 8.65 23.31
CA LEU A 119 -17.03 10.07 23.27
C LEU A 119 -17.99 10.50 24.42
N ASN A 120 -18.18 9.65 25.43
CA ASN A 120 -19.08 9.86 26.56
C ASN A 120 -20.55 10.11 26.19
N ARG A 121 -20.99 9.64 25.01
CA ARG A 121 -22.39 9.68 24.54
C ARG A 121 -23.12 8.38 24.94
N ARG A 122 -23.13 8.09 26.25
CA ARG A 122 -23.55 6.81 26.86
C ARG A 122 -24.94 6.34 26.43
N ASN A 123 -25.94 7.24 26.45
CA ASN A 123 -27.31 6.89 26.07
C ASN A 123 -27.40 6.40 24.61
N ARG A 124 -26.68 7.03 23.69
CA ARG A 124 -26.67 6.64 22.29
C ARG A 124 -25.99 5.29 22.09
N ALA A 125 -24.87 5.06 22.78
CA ALA A 125 -24.17 3.77 22.76
C ALA A 125 -25.08 2.63 23.24
N LYS A 126 -25.77 2.79 24.38
CA LYS A 126 -26.71 1.78 24.92
C LYS A 126 -27.83 1.45 23.95
N VAL A 127 -28.45 2.46 23.32
CA VAL A 127 -29.50 2.25 22.30
C VAL A 127 -28.98 1.44 21.12
N ILE A 128 -27.80 1.79 20.60
CA ILE A 128 -27.21 1.04 19.48
C ILE A 128 -26.91 -0.40 19.91
N PHE A 129 -26.34 -0.60 21.10
CA PHE A 129 -26.01 -1.93 21.61
C PHE A 129 -27.23 -2.87 21.65
N GLU A 130 -28.39 -2.37 22.08
CA GLU A 130 -29.65 -3.13 22.11
C GLU A 130 -30.15 -3.52 20.70
N GLU A 131 -29.78 -2.76 19.66
CA GLU A 131 -30.14 -3.04 18.27
C GLU A 131 -29.18 -4.02 17.58
N ILE A 132 -27.99 -4.28 18.17
CA ILE A 132 -27.00 -5.18 17.58
C ILE A 132 -27.53 -6.60 17.60
N LYS A 133 -27.70 -7.17 16.40
CA LYS A 133 -28.05 -8.58 16.25
C LYS A 133 -26.81 -9.44 16.46
N SER A 134 -26.94 -10.50 17.24
CA SER A 134 -25.88 -11.52 17.34
C SER A 134 -25.73 -12.25 16.01
N VAL A 135 -24.50 -12.50 15.61
CA VAL A 135 -24.20 -13.30 14.43
C VAL A 135 -24.17 -14.77 14.84
N SER A 136 -24.97 -15.60 14.17
CA SER A 136 -25.06 -17.02 14.50
C SER A 136 -23.75 -17.73 14.21
N ALA A 137 -23.24 -18.50 15.18
CA ALA A 137 -22.06 -19.35 15.01
C ALA A 137 -22.25 -20.45 13.94
N THR A 138 -23.49 -20.79 13.58
CA THR A 138 -23.79 -21.78 12.54
C THR A 138 -24.01 -21.18 11.15
N ASP A 139 -24.16 -19.85 11.06
CA ASP A 139 -24.33 -19.16 9.78
C ASP A 139 -22.97 -18.98 9.09
N LYS A 140 -22.71 -19.83 8.10
CA LYS A 140 -21.46 -19.82 7.36
C LYS A 140 -21.26 -18.55 6.54
N ILE A 141 -22.31 -17.95 5.98
CA ILE A 141 -22.17 -16.74 5.15
C ILE A 141 -21.84 -15.56 6.06
N ALA A 142 -22.49 -15.46 7.21
CA ALA A 142 -22.20 -14.43 8.20
C ALA A 142 -20.78 -14.56 8.76
N ARG A 143 -20.34 -15.77 9.13
CA ARG A 143 -18.96 -16.03 9.57
C ARG A 143 -17.93 -15.73 8.48
N SER A 144 -18.22 -16.10 7.23
CA SER A 144 -17.38 -15.77 6.08
C SER A 144 -17.24 -14.25 5.92
N THR A 145 -18.36 -13.52 6.04
CA THR A 145 -18.39 -12.05 5.93
C THR A 145 -17.58 -11.38 7.04
N ILE A 146 -17.70 -11.83 8.30
CA ILE A 146 -16.87 -11.32 9.41
C ILE A 146 -15.38 -11.58 9.14
N ASN A 147 -15.03 -12.80 8.71
CA ASN A 147 -13.64 -13.13 8.37
C ASN A 147 -13.12 -12.29 7.19
N ALA A 148 -13.96 -11.97 6.20
CA ALA A 148 -13.61 -11.04 5.14
C ALA A 148 -13.35 -9.63 5.69
N CYS A 149 -14.19 -9.13 6.60
CA CYS A 149 -13.97 -7.85 7.28
C CYS A 149 -12.65 -7.84 8.08
N ARG A 150 -12.38 -8.90 8.87
CA ARG A 150 -11.11 -9.08 9.60
C ARG A 150 -9.92 -9.04 8.65
N SER A 151 -10.00 -9.78 7.55
CA SER A 151 -8.96 -9.80 6.53
C SER A 151 -8.68 -8.41 5.98
N ILE A 152 -9.73 -7.65 5.62
CA ILE A 152 -9.56 -6.28 5.10
C ILE A 152 -8.98 -5.35 6.15
N GLY A 153 -9.37 -5.50 7.43
CA GLY A 153 -8.81 -4.75 8.55
C GLY A 153 -7.31 -4.98 8.71
N TRP A 154 -6.91 -6.24 8.88
CA TRP A 154 -5.50 -6.66 8.99
C TRP A 154 -4.66 -6.27 7.75
N SER A 155 -5.27 -6.30 6.57
CA SER A 155 -4.67 -5.88 5.29
C SER A 155 -4.14 -4.44 5.31
N LYS A 156 -4.68 -3.56 6.17
CA LYS A 156 -4.20 -2.17 6.31
C LYS A 156 -2.82 -2.07 6.97
N TYR A 157 -2.41 -3.07 7.75
CA TYR A 157 -1.14 -3.05 8.49
C TYR A 157 0.06 -3.58 7.69
N HIS A 158 -0.07 -3.74 6.38
CA HIS A 158 1.02 -4.13 5.48
C HIS A 158 1.85 -5.30 6.03
N LEU A 159 3.16 -5.16 6.17
CA LEU A 159 4.07 -6.25 6.55
C LEU A 159 3.68 -6.91 7.88
N LEU A 160 3.12 -6.14 8.82
CA LEU A 160 2.76 -6.63 10.16
C LEU A 160 1.41 -7.38 10.18
N GLY A 161 0.50 -7.05 9.27
CA GLY A 161 -0.85 -7.62 9.28
C GLY A 161 -1.23 -8.48 8.09
N THR A 162 -0.43 -8.51 7.02
CA THR A 162 -0.87 -9.21 5.80
C THR A 162 -0.88 -10.73 5.96
N GLU A 163 -0.07 -11.32 6.85
CA GLU A 163 -0.15 -12.76 7.16
C GLU A 163 -1.49 -13.12 7.80
N GLU A 164 -1.89 -12.40 8.86
CA GLU A 164 -3.22 -12.53 9.47
C GLU A 164 -4.35 -12.29 8.45
N ALA A 165 -4.18 -11.28 7.59
CA ALA A 165 -5.16 -11.00 6.54
C ALA A 165 -5.35 -12.18 5.58
N VAL A 166 -4.28 -12.89 5.22
CA VAL A 166 -4.36 -14.09 4.39
C VAL A 166 -5.10 -15.21 5.11
N ASP A 167 -4.81 -15.44 6.40
CA ASP A 167 -5.44 -16.52 7.17
C ASP A 167 -6.94 -16.28 7.37
N PHE A 168 -7.36 -15.04 7.64
CA PHE A 168 -8.78 -14.71 7.65
C PHE A 168 -9.43 -14.83 6.27
N SER A 169 -8.73 -14.52 5.18
CA SER A 169 -9.26 -14.76 3.82
C SER A 169 -9.52 -16.24 3.58
N ARG A 170 -8.59 -17.12 4.01
CA ARG A 170 -8.73 -18.58 3.89
C ARG A 170 -9.89 -19.10 4.74
N LYS A 171 -10.04 -18.60 5.98
CA LYS A 171 -11.20 -18.94 6.84
C LYS A 171 -12.51 -18.50 6.18
N ALA A 172 -12.56 -17.30 5.60
CA ALA A 172 -13.74 -16.81 4.89
C ALA A 172 -14.13 -17.70 3.71
N ILE A 173 -13.15 -18.12 2.89
CA ILE A 173 -13.35 -19.02 1.76
C ILE A 173 -13.79 -20.43 2.23
N ALA A 174 -13.21 -20.93 3.33
CA ALA A 174 -13.59 -22.24 3.87
C ALA A 174 -15.06 -22.28 4.33
N ASP A 175 -15.57 -21.17 4.89
CA ASP A 175 -16.97 -21.05 5.28
C ASP A 175 -17.90 -20.80 4.08
N ASN A 176 -17.47 -19.98 3.11
CA ASN A 176 -18.23 -19.69 1.89
C ASN A 176 -17.36 -19.77 0.61
N PRO A 177 -17.20 -20.96 0.01
CA PRO A 177 -16.43 -21.15 -1.22
C PRO A 177 -17.04 -20.50 -2.47
N GLU A 178 -18.26 -19.97 -2.41
CA GLU A 178 -18.89 -19.25 -3.52
C GLU A 178 -18.67 -17.73 -3.46
N CYS A 179 -18.07 -17.22 -2.38
CA CYS A 179 -17.74 -15.80 -2.20
C CYS A 179 -16.56 -15.39 -3.09
N ASP A 180 -16.85 -14.85 -4.28
CA ASP A 180 -15.87 -14.29 -5.22
C ASP A 180 -15.01 -13.17 -4.61
N LEU A 181 -15.61 -12.29 -3.79
CA LEU A 181 -14.91 -11.24 -3.07
C LEU A 181 -13.85 -11.80 -2.11
N CYS A 182 -14.13 -12.93 -1.45
CA CYS A 182 -13.21 -13.55 -0.50
C CYS A 182 -11.95 -14.06 -1.21
N TYR A 183 -12.10 -14.65 -2.40
CA TYR A 183 -10.96 -14.99 -3.28
C TYR A 183 -10.20 -13.75 -3.75
N PHE A 184 -10.90 -12.68 -4.11
CA PHE A 184 -10.26 -11.44 -4.53
C PHE A 184 -9.40 -10.82 -3.41
N ILE A 185 -9.91 -10.82 -2.17
CA ILE A 185 -9.19 -10.35 -0.98
C ILE A 185 -7.95 -11.22 -0.74
N LEU A 186 -8.08 -12.56 -0.82
CA LEU A 186 -6.95 -13.49 -0.71
C LEU A 186 -5.85 -13.17 -1.73
N GLY A 187 -6.22 -13.06 -3.02
CA GLY A 187 -5.29 -12.75 -4.10
C GLY A 187 -4.57 -11.41 -3.88
N LYS A 188 -5.29 -10.38 -3.41
CA LYS A 188 -4.71 -9.08 -3.07
C LYS A 188 -3.68 -9.17 -1.94
N ASN A 189 -4.00 -9.89 -0.87
CA ASN A 189 -3.11 -10.03 0.29
C ASN A 189 -1.85 -10.86 -0.06
N LEU A 190 -2.00 -11.98 -0.78
CA LEU A 190 -0.87 -12.78 -1.28
C LEU A 190 0.04 -11.96 -2.19
N ARG A 191 -0.56 -11.18 -3.12
CA ARG A 191 0.17 -10.26 -3.98
C ARG A 191 0.94 -9.21 -3.19
N ARG A 192 0.38 -8.71 -2.09
CA ARG A 192 1.06 -7.72 -1.23
C ARG A 192 2.28 -8.34 -0.55
N ILE A 193 2.11 -9.47 0.15
CA ILE A 193 3.23 -10.23 0.77
C ILE A 193 4.36 -10.44 -0.24
N ARG A 194 4.01 -10.93 -1.43
CA ARG A 194 4.97 -11.17 -2.50
C ARG A 194 5.74 -9.91 -2.89
N ARG A 195 5.05 -8.78 -3.09
CA ARG A 195 5.67 -7.53 -3.55
C ARG A 195 6.44 -6.79 -2.45
N ASP A 196 6.08 -7.02 -1.19
CA ASP A 196 6.81 -6.50 -0.04
C ASP A 196 8.14 -7.26 0.12
N MET A 197 8.15 -8.57 -0.08
CA MET A 197 9.38 -9.40 -0.11
C MET A 197 10.26 -9.16 -1.34
N SER A 198 9.67 -9.09 -2.54
CA SER A 198 10.42 -8.89 -3.78
C SER A 198 9.57 -8.26 -4.87
N VAL A 199 9.90 -7.02 -5.26
CA VAL A 199 9.14 -6.24 -6.26
C VAL A 199 9.06 -6.93 -7.64
N GLY A 200 10.08 -7.71 -8.01
CA GLY A 200 10.19 -8.40 -9.30
C GLY A 200 9.77 -9.86 -9.30
N SER A 201 9.31 -10.39 -8.16
CA SER A 201 8.90 -11.78 -8.01
C SER A 201 7.64 -12.10 -8.82
N ILE A 202 7.50 -13.37 -9.21
CA ILE A 202 6.41 -13.87 -10.04
C ILE A 202 5.26 -14.35 -9.14
N PRO A 203 3.98 -14.06 -9.46
CA PRO A 203 2.82 -14.62 -8.76
C PRO A 203 2.90 -16.14 -8.66
N ASN A 204 2.73 -16.67 -7.45
CA ASN A 204 2.68 -18.12 -7.23
C ASN A 204 1.31 -18.68 -7.66
N LYS A 205 1.15 -20.01 -7.56
CA LYS A 205 -0.08 -20.68 -7.97
C LYS A 205 -1.31 -20.23 -7.14
N GLU A 206 -1.18 -20.17 -5.81
CA GLU A 206 -2.28 -19.78 -4.93
C GLU A 206 -2.78 -18.35 -5.22
N GLU A 207 -1.87 -17.39 -5.40
CA GLU A 207 -2.22 -16.01 -5.77
C GLU A 207 -2.94 -15.95 -7.12
N ALA A 208 -2.43 -16.68 -8.11
CA ALA A 208 -3.00 -16.70 -9.45
C ALA A 208 -4.40 -17.33 -9.44
N ASP A 209 -4.55 -18.49 -8.80
CA ASP A 209 -5.81 -19.22 -8.67
C ASP A 209 -6.84 -18.35 -7.94
N ALA A 210 -6.47 -17.66 -6.85
CA ALA A 210 -7.38 -16.76 -6.14
C ALA A 210 -7.94 -15.63 -7.02
N PHE A 211 -7.10 -14.97 -7.83
CA PHE A 211 -7.61 -13.95 -8.77
C PHE A 211 -8.47 -14.54 -9.89
N ILE A 212 -8.10 -15.72 -10.40
CA ILE A 212 -8.83 -16.39 -11.48
C ILE A 212 -10.21 -16.83 -10.96
N GLU A 213 -10.29 -17.49 -9.81
CA GLU A 213 -11.54 -17.94 -9.17
C GLU A 213 -12.48 -16.75 -8.90
N ALA A 214 -11.95 -15.67 -8.32
CA ALA A 214 -12.73 -14.45 -8.11
C ALA A 214 -13.36 -13.95 -9.41
N TYR A 215 -12.55 -13.83 -10.48
CA TYR A 215 -13.05 -13.37 -11.77
C TYR A 215 -13.99 -14.38 -12.44
N GLU A 216 -13.75 -15.68 -12.30
CA GLU A 216 -14.58 -16.70 -12.94
C GLU A 216 -15.99 -16.77 -12.36
N LYS A 217 -16.13 -16.56 -11.05
CA LYS A 217 -17.42 -16.57 -10.34
C LYS A 217 -18.31 -15.37 -10.65
N SER A 218 -17.77 -14.15 -10.76
CA SER A 218 -18.61 -12.94 -10.98
C SER A 218 -18.42 -12.22 -12.30
N LYS A 219 -17.35 -12.51 -13.04
CA LYS A 219 -16.93 -11.76 -14.23
C LYS A 219 -16.79 -10.24 -13.95
N ASN A 220 -16.56 -9.86 -12.70
CA ASN A 220 -16.40 -8.48 -12.29
C ASN A 220 -15.20 -7.85 -13.01
N VAL A 221 -15.41 -6.66 -13.60
CA VAL A 221 -14.39 -5.97 -14.41
C VAL A 221 -13.14 -5.59 -13.62
N VAL A 222 -13.29 -5.28 -12.32
CA VAL A 222 -12.17 -4.97 -11.44
C VAL A 222 -11.33 -6.22 -11.21
N TYR A 223 -11.97 -7.37 -10.97
CA TYR A 223 -11.25 -8.64 -10.80
C TYR A 223 -10.52 -9.02 -12.09
N GLY A 224 -11.15 -8.82 -13.25
CA GLY A 224 -10.52 -9.03 -14.55
C GLY A 224 -9.27 -8.17 -14.76
N ILE A 225 -9.25 -6.92 -14.29
CA ILE A 225 -8.05 -6.06 -14.33
C ILE A 225 -6.93 -6.69 -13.50
N PHE A 226 -7.25 -7.22 -12.31
CA PHE A 226 -6.28 -7.87 -11.45
C PHE A 226 -5.75 -9.18 -12.04
N VAL A 227 -6.59 -9.97 -12.71
CA VAL A 227 -6.16 -11.15 -13.49
C VAL A 227 -5.22 -10.72 -14.62
N ALA A 228 -5.56 -9.67 -15.38
CA ALA A 228 -4.69 -9.15 -16.44
C ALA A 228 -3.33 -8.66 -15.90
N GLN A 229 -3.36 -7.99 -14.75
CA GLN A 229 -2.17 -7.52 -14.05
C GLN A 229 -1.31 -8.69 -13.55
N MET A 230 -1.92 -9.72 -12.98
CA MET A 230 -1.27 -10.95 -12.53
C MET A 230 -0.60 -11.66 -13.72
N TYR A 231 -1.30 -11.85 -14.85
CA TYR A 231 -0.69 -12.46 -16.05
C TYR A 231 0.50 -11.65 -16.57
N ARG A 232 0.43 -10.32 -16.53
CA ARG A 232 1.57 -9.47 -16.92
C ARG A 232 2.76 -9.67 -15.97
N GLU A 233 2.52 -9.75 -14.66
CA GLU A 233 3.55 -10.00 -13.64
C GLU A 233 4.14 -11.43 -13.78
N GLN A 234 3.35 -12.41 -14.24
CA GLN A 234 3.82 -13.73 -14.66
C GLN A 234 4.53 -13.76 -16.03
N ARG A 235 4.70 -12.62 -16.69
CA ARG A 235 5.22 -12.50 -18.07
C ARG A 235 4.39 -13.25 -19.12
N SER A 236 3.14 -13.60 -18.80
CA SER A 236 2.13 -14.11 -19.72
C SER A 236 1.50 -12.96 -20.52
N ILE A 237 2.34 -12.24 -21.29
CA ILE A 237 2.02 -10.97 -21.94
C ILE A 237 0.77 -11.06 -22.83
N MET A 238 0.64 -12.13 -23.62
CA MET A 238 -0.52 -12.30 -24.51
C MET A 238 -1.84 -12.48 -23.75
N LYS A 239 -1.83 -13.23 -22.63
CA LYS A 239 -3.01 -13.39 -21.78
C LYS A 239 -3.41 -12.06 -21.14
N ALA A 240 -2.43 -11.30 -20.64
CA ALA A 240 -2.66 -9.97 -20.07
C ALA A 240 -3.29 -9.00 -21.09
N ILE A 241 -2.74 -8.93 -22.31
CA ILE A 241 -3.29 -8.09 -23.38
C ILE A 241 -4.74 -8.48 -23.70
N LYS A 242 -4.99 -9.78 -23.89
CA LYS A 242 -6.33 -10.30 -24.22
C LYS A 242 -7.35 -9.88 -23.16
N MET A 243 -7.04 -10.09 -21.88
CA MET A 243 -7.89 -9.70 -20.76
C MET A 243 -8.17 -8.19 -20.73
N TYR A 244 -7.13 -7.35 -20.86
CA TYR A 244 -7.33 -5.90 -20.89
C TYR A 244 -8.17 -5.45 -22.08
N GLU A 245 -7.99 -6.04 -23.27
CA GLU A 245 -8.79 -5.73 -24.45
C GLU A 245 -10.25 -6.17 -24.31
N GLU A 246 -10.52 -7.33 -23.70
CA GLU A 246 -11.88 -7.80 -23.43
C GLU A 246 -12.62 -6.85 -22.48
N ILE A 247 -11.97 -6.41 -21.40
CA ILE A 247 -12.53 -5.42 -20.47
C ILE A 247 -12.72 -4.07 -21.15
N TYR A 248 -11.79 -3.65 -22.01
CA TYR A 248 -11.97 -2.42 -22.79
C TYR A 248 -13.18 -2.50 -23.73
N ARG A 249 -13.36 -3.64 -24.43
CA ARG A 249 -14.48 -3.86 -25.36
C ARG A 249 -15.84 -3.90 -24.69
N SER A 250 -15.91 -4.24 -23.39
CA SER A 250 -17.18 -4.17 -22.64
C SER A 250 -17.65 -2.73 -22.37
N LYS A 251 -16.82 -1.72 -22.71
CA LYS A 251 -17.10 -0.28 -22.55
C LYS A 251 -17.53 0.04 -21.12
N PRO A 252 -16.63 -0.17 -20.13
CA PRO A 252 -16.93 0.13 -18.74
C PRO A 252 -17.33 1.60 -18.60
N LYS A 253 -18.31 1.89 -17.73
CA LYS A 253 -18.78 3.27 -17.54
C LYS A 253 -17.81 4.12 -16.73
N SER A 254 -17.08 3.51 -15.80
CA SER A 254 -16.26 4.26 -14.84
C SER A 254 -14.90 4.68 -15.39
N TYR A 255 -14.57 5.95 -15.24
CA TYR A 255 -13.25 6.51 -15.59
C TYR A 255 -12.10 5.81 -14.83
N ALA A 256 -12.33 5.36 -13.59
CA ALA A 256 -11.29 4.69 -12.81
C ALA A 256 -10.94 3.29 -13.37
N VAL A 257 -11.89 2.61 -14.04
CA VAL A 257 -11.57 1.41 -14.83
C VAL A 257 -10.68 1.78 -16.03
N TYR A 258 -11.02 2.86 -16.75
CA TYR A 258 -10.20 3.34 -17.87
C TYR A 258 -8.79 3.77 -17.42
N LEU A 259 -8.62 4.36 -16.24
CA LEU A 259 -7.30 4.67 -15.69
C LEU A 259 -6.44 3.42 -15.50
N ARG A 260 -7.03 2.34 -14.97
CA ARG A 260 -6.32 1.06 -14.79
C ARG A 260 -6.00 0.40 -16.12
N LEU A 261 -6.92 0.41 -17.08
CA LEU A 261 -6.67 -0.05 -18.44
C LEU A 261 -5.55 0.76 -19.10
N ALA A 262 -5.57 2.09 -18.97
CA ALA A 262 -4.53 2.97 -19.49
C ALA A 262 -3.15 2.62 -18.91
N LEU A 263 -3.03 2.44 -17.59
CA LEU A 263 -1.78 2.01 -16.98
C LEU A 263 -1.33 0.64 -17.51
N GLY A 264 -2.25 -0.34 -17.57
CA GLY A 264 -1.95 -1.67 -18.09
C GLY A 264 -1.43 -1.62 -19.51
N PHE A 265 -2.12 -0.91 -20.40
CA PHE A 265 -1.70 -0.72 -21.79
C PHE A 265 -0.39 0.07 -21.92
N LEU A 266 -0.13 1.07 -21.08
CA LEU A 266 1.15 1.79 -21.04
C LEU A 266 2.32 0.88 -20.66
N GLN A 267 2.11 -0.01 -19.70
CA GLN A 267 3.13 -0.97 -19.26
C GLN A 267 3.39 -2.04 -20.34
N LEU A 268 2.38 -2.38 -21.13
CA LEU A 268 2.45 -3.32 -22.25
C LEU A 268 2.80 -2.67 -23.60
N MET A 269 3.11 -1.37 -23.62
CA MET A 269 3.42 -0.58 -24.83
C MET A 269 2.29 -0.58 -25.89
N LYS A 270 1.05 -0.85 -25.49
CA LYS A 270 -0.16 -0.72 -26.34
C LYS A 270 -0.62 0.75 -26.36
N LEU A 271 0.27 1.62 -26.86
CA LEU A 271 0.11 3.08 -26.81
C LEU A 271 -1.20 3.59 -27.44
N PRO A 272 -1.72 3.04 -28.56
CA PRO A 272 -3.01 3.48 -29.10
C PRO A 272 -4.17 3.26 -28.12
N LEU A 273 -4.30 2.06 -27.54
CA LEU A 273 -5.35 1.75 -26.57
C LEU A 273 -5.19 2.55 -25.27
N ALA A 274 -3.96 2.73 -24.80
CA ALA A 274 -3.67 3.60 -23.67
C ALA A 274 -4.16 5.04 -23.91
N LYS A 275 -3.93 5.58 -25.11
CA LYS A 275 -4.40 6.93 -25.48
C LYS A 275 -5.92 6.99 -25.45
N MET A 276 -6.62 6.03 -26.05
CA MET A 276 -8.08 5.98 -26.08
C MET A 276 -8.65 5.96 -24.65
N CYS A 277 -8.12 5.11 -23.76
CA CYS A 277 -8.54 5.10 -22.36
C CYS A 277 -8.32 6.44 -21.67
N LEU A 278 -7.17 7.09 -21.89
CA LEU A 278 -6.89 8.41 -21.31
C LEU A 278 -7.79 9.50 -21.88
N ASP A 279 -8.16 9.44 -23.16
CA ASP A 279 -9.08 10.41 -23.76
C ASP A 279 -10.49 10.26 -23.16
N GLU A 280 -10.95 9.03 -22.87
CA GLU A 280 -12.21 8.80 -22.14
C GLU A 280 -12.18 9.42 -20.74
N VAL A 281 -11.08 9.24 -20.00
CA VAL A 281 -10.93 9.84 -18.67
C VAL A 281 -10.87 11.36 -18.74
N ALA A 282 -10.24 11.93 -19.78
CA ALA A 282 -10.13 13.37 -19.96
C ALA A 282 -11.49 14.06 -20.11
N VAL A 283 -12.51 13.37 -20.63
CA VAL A 283 -13.88 13.89 -20.76
C VAL A 283 -14.59 13.92 -19.41
N GLN A 284 -14.37 12.92 -18.55
CA GLN A 284 -15.09 12.77 -17.29
C GLN A 284 -14.39 13.48 -16.11
N CYS A 285 -13.08 13.31 -16.00
CA CYS A 285 -12.27 13.78 -14.87
C CYS A 285 -10.88 14.25 -15.34
N PRO A 286 -10.79 15.37 -16.08
CA PRO A 286 -9.52 15.89 -16.62
C PRO A 286 -8.51 16.32 -15.55
N ASP A 287 -8.97 16.51 -14.31
CA ASP A 287 -8.16 16.89 -13.15
C ASP A 287 -7.89 15.72 -12.20
N ASP A 288 -8.19 14.48 -12.56
CA ASP A 288 -7.80 13.34 -11.72
C ASP A 288 -6.26 13.22 -11.63
N VAL A 289 -5.73 13.00 -10.41
CA VAL A 289 -4.28 12.96 -10.16
C VAL A 289 -3.60 11.80 -10.92
N MET A 290 -4.26 10.66 -11.00
CA MET A 290 -3.76 9.47 -11.70
C MET A 290 -3.89 9.64 -13.21
N TYR A 291 -4.95 10.30 -13.69
CA TYR A 291 -5.06 10.72 -15.09
C TYR A 291 -3.87 11.59 -15.50
N LEU A 292 -3.59 12.66 -14.74
CA LEU A 292 -2.46 13.54 -15.01
C LEU A 292 -1.14 12.77 -15.02
N HIS A 293 -0.92 11.88 -14.05
CA HIS A 293 0.28 11.03 -14.02
C HIS A 293 0.37 10.15 -15.26
N TYR A 294 -0.68 9.41 -15.61
CA TYR A 294 -0.68 8.46 -16.71
C TYR A 294 -0.64 9.14 -18.08
N ARG A 295 -1.25 10.33 -18.24
CA ARG A 295 -1.10 11.17 -19.42
C ARG A 295 0.34 11.64 -19.59
N GLY A 296 0.98 12.06 -18.49
CA GLY A 296 2.41 12.32 -18.44
C GLY A 296 3.25 11.13 -18.89
N LYS A 297 2.99 9.93 -18.36
CA LYS A 297 3.69 8.69 -18.76
C LYS A 297 3.45 8.31 -20.23
N TYR A 298 2.26 8.53 -20.75
CA TYR A 298 1.97 8.35 -22.18
C TYR A 298 2.88 9.24 -23.04
N HIS A 299 2.99 10.53 -22.68
CA HIS A 299 3.89 11.46 -23.35
C HIS A 299 5.36 11.04 -23.22
N MET A 300 5.80 10.54 -22.05
CA MET A 300 7.14 9.97 -21.89
C MET A 300 7.40 8.80 -22.84
N LYS A 301 6.46 7.84 -22.91
CA LYS A 301 6.58 6.64 -23.76
C LYS A 301 6.56 6.98 -25.25
N THR A 302 5.90 8.07 -25.63
CA THR A 302 5.90 8.63 -26.99
C THR A 302 7.03 9.63 -27.24
N LYS A 303 7.99 9.75 -26.31
CA LYS A 303 9.16 10.66 -26.37
C LYS A 303 8.82 12.16 -26.44
N LYS A 304 7.59 12.53 -26.11
CA LYS A 304 7.07 13.91 -26.02
C LYS A 304 7.36 14.48 -24.64
N PHE A 305 8.64 14.66 -24.31
CA PHE A 305 9.06 14.99 -22.94
C PHE A 305 8.59 16.37 -22.46
N ARG A 306 8.45 17.36 -23.35
CA ARG A 306 7.96 18.69 -22.98
C ARG A 306 6.50 18.66 -22.55
N GLU A 307 5.68 17.90 -23.26
CA GLU A 307 4.27 17.68 -22.93
C GLU A 307 4.14 16.83 -21.66
N ALA A 308 5.01 15.83 -21.48
CA ALA A 308 5.02 15.02 -20.27
C ALA A 308 5.25 15.88 -19.01
N ILE A 309 6.20 16.82 -19.06
CA ILE A 309 6.54 17.72 -17.94
C ILE A 309 5.31 18.48 -17.43
N TYR A 310 4.45 18.98 -18.32
CA TYR A 310 3.24 19.70 -17.93
C TYR A 310 2.31 18.85 -17.05
N TYR A 311 1.96 17.64 -17.53
CA TYR A 311 1.04 16.75 -16.82
C TYR A 311 1.66 16.18 -15.54
N LEU A 312 2.93 15.78 -15.60
CA LEU A 312 3.64 15.21 -14.45
C LEU A 312 3.82 16.23 -13.32
N LYS A 313 4.10 17.49 -13.66
CA LYS A 313 4.18 18.57 -12.68
C LYS A 313 2.85 18.77 -11.95
N LYS A 314 1.74 18.87 -12.68
CA LYS A 314 0.41 19.00 -12.07
C LYS A 314 0.07 17.84 -11.13
N ALA A 315 0.41 16.61 -11.50
CA ALA A 315 0.23 15.45 -10.63
C ALA A 315 1.15 15.51 -9.40
N ALA A 316 2.43 15.87 -9.57
CA ALA A 316 3.41 16.00 -8.50
C ALA A 316 3.04 17.08 -7.48
N ASP A 317 2.48 18.20 -7.93
CA ASP A 317 2.00 19.29 -7.08
C ASP A 317 0.77 18.89 -6.23
N ARG A 318 0.11 17.76 -6.57
CA ARG A 318 -0.99 17.14 -5.80
C ARG A 318 -0.52 15.92 -4.98
N ASN A 319 0.73 15.96 -4.52
CA ASN A 319 1.36 14.93 -3.69
C ASN A 319 1.34 13.53 -4.34
N ASN A 320 1.65 13.45 -5.63
CA ASN A 320 1.93 12.19 -6.32
C ASN A 320 3.46 12.01 -6.49
N CYS A 321 4.08 11.32 -5.53
CA CYS A 321 5.52 11.07 -5.53
C CYS A 321 6.02 10.34 -6.80
N PRO A 322 5.36 9.26 -7.29
CA PRO A 322 5.73 8.65 -8.56
C PRO A 322 5.75 9.62 -9.75
N ALA A 323 4.79 10.54 -9.83
CA ALA A 323 4.75 11.58 -10.86
C ALA A 323 5.88 12.60 -10.69
N ALA A 324 6.25 12.96 -9.45
CA ALA A 324 7.39 13.83 -9.17
C ALA A 324 8.72 13.21 -9.64
N LYS A 325 8.92 11.90 -9.45
CA LYS A 325 10.08 11.17 -9.97
C LYS A 325 10.08 11.10 -11.50
N ASP A 326 8.92 10.85 -12.12
CA ASP A 326 8.77 10.85 -13.58
C ASP A 326 9.01 12.27 -14.16
N TYR A 327 8.58 13.33 -13.46
CA TYR A 327 8.85 14.73 -13.79
C TYR A 327 10.36 15.02 -13.77
N LEU A 328 11.05 14.66 -12.68
CA LEU A 328 12.51 14.78 -12.57
C LEU A 328 13.22 14.10 -13.73
N ARG A 329 12.82 12.87 -14.08
CA ARG A 329 13.37 12.14 -15.22
C ARG A 329 13.17 12.89 -16.56
N CYS A 330 12.05 13.57 -16.75
CA CYS A 330 11.82 14.37 -17.95
C CYS A 330 12.63 15.67 -17.95
N MET A 331 12.70 16.35 -16.80
CA MET A 331 13.46 17.59 -16.67
C MET A 331 14.95 17.37 -16.96
N LEU A 332 15.54 16.30 -16.43
CA LEU A 332 16.94 15.92 -16.72
C LEU A 332 17.21 15.67 -18.22
N LYS A 333 16.18 15.29 -19.00
CA LYS A 333 16.31 15.08 -20.45
C LYS A 333 16.15 16.36 -21.27
N VAL A 334 15.29 17.27 -20.81
CA VAL A 334 14.89 18.46 -21.57
C VAL A 334 15.72 19.69 -21.19
N ASN A 335 16.19 19.76 -19.94
CA ASN A 335 16.95 20.87 -19.40
C ASN A 335 18.21 20.36 -18.69
N PRO A 336 19.37 20.37 -19.36
CA PRO A 336 20.66 19.98 -18.77
C PRO A 336 21.08 20.83 -17.56
N LEU A 337 20.57 22.07 -17.46
CA LEU A 337 20.85 23.00 -16.36
C LEU A 337 19.89 22.83 -15.17
N PHE A 338 18.94 21.89 -15.25
CA PHE A 338 17.99 21.67 -14.17
C PHE A 338 18.71 21.22 -12.89
N ASN A 339 18.50 21.95 -11.80
CA ASN A 339 19.09 21.61 -10.51
C ASN A 339 18.35 20.44 -9.85
N ALA A 340 18.65 19.23 -10.30
CA ALA A 340 18.00 18.02 -9.81
C ALA A 340 18.19 17.78 -8.30
N THR A 341 19.35 18.14 -7.76
CA THR A 341 19.65 17.97 -6.33
C THR A 341 18.74 18.83 -5.47
N GLU A 342 18.57 20.11 -5.82
CA GLU A 342 17.68 21.01 -5.10
C GLU A 342 16.23 20.54 -5.18
N TYR A 343 15.78 20.13 -6.38
CA TYR A 343 14.45 19.55 -6.52
C TYR A 343 14.26 18.30 -5.65
N LEU A 344 15.23 17.37 -5.63
CA LEU A 344 15.18 16.18 -4.78
C LEU A 344 15.09 16.51 -3.29
N LEU A 345 15.84 17.50 -2.81
CA LEU A 345 15.72 17.98 -1.41
C LEU A 345 14.29 18.47 -1.11
N THR A 346 13.67 19.22 -2.03
CA THR A 346 12.27 19.62 -1.85
C THR A 346 11.31 18.43 -1.82
N LEU A 347 11.62 17.34 -2.53
CA LEU A 347 10.81 16.12 -2.51
C LEU A 347 10.99 15.36 -1.20
N VAL A 348 12.21 15.22 -0.69
CA VAL A 348 12.47 14.57 0.60
C VAL A 348 11.70 15.28 1.71
N GLU A 349 11.73 16.61 1.75
CA GLU A 349 10.96 17.39 2.74
C GLU A 349 9.44 17.25 2.54
N ARG A 350 8.96 17.40 1.30
CA ARG A 350 7.52 17.30 0.98
C ARG A 350 6.92 15.94 1.33
N TYR A 351 7.73 14.88 1.22
CA TYR A 351 7.28 13.50 1.37
C TYR A 351 7.83 12.82 2.62
N LYS A 352 8.34 13.58 3.60
CA LYS A 352 8.93 13.04 4.83
C LYS A 352 7.98 12.20 5.69
N ASP A 353 6.68 12.33 5.46
CA ASP A 353 5.63 11.55 6.15
C ASP A 353 5.12 10.37 5.31
N LEU A 354 5.73 10.06 4.15
CA LEU A 354 5.44 8.85 3.37
C LEU A 354 6.07 7.60 4.02
N PRO A 355 5.67 6.37 3.65
CA PRO A 355 6.28 5.17 4.21
C PRO A 355 7.78 5.17 3.98
N GLU A 356 8.55 4.71 4.97
CA GLU A 356 10.02 4.71 5.02
C GLU A 356 10.66 4.30 3.68
N LYS A 357 10.17 3.22 3.06
CA LYS A 357 10.66 2.73 1.76
C LYS A 357 10.60 3.75 0.62
N GLN A 358 9.58 4.62 0.60
CA GLN A 358 9.42 5.64 -0.44
C GLN A 358 10.39 6.81 -0.21
N ILE A 359 10.57 7.21 1.05
CA ILE A 359 11.52 8.26 1.44
C ILE A 359 12.95 7.78 1.20
N GLN A 360 13.28 6.55 1.62
CA GLN A 360 14.58 5.93 1.42
C GLN A 360 15.01 6.02 -0.05
N GLY A 361 14.12 5.67 -0.98
CA GLY A 361 14.40 5.78 -2.41
C GLY A 361 14.67 7.21 -2.89
N LEU A 362 14.06 8.24 -2.30
CA LEU A 362 14.30 9.65 -2.63
C LEU A 362 15.61 10.16 -2.03
N VAL A 363 15.92 9.77 -0.78
CA VAL A 363 17.18 10.10 -0.11
C VAL A 363 18.35 9.47 -0.87
N LEU A 364 18.23 8.22 -1.35
CA LEU A 364 19.22 7.60 -2.23
C LEU A 364 19.43 8.38 -3.52
N GLU A 365 18.37 8.78 -4.24
CA GLU A 365 18.54 9.61 -5.45
C GLU A 365 19.26 10.92 -5.14
N THR A 366 19.03 11.50 -3.96
CA THR A 366 19.72 12.71 -3.48
C THR A 366 21.22 12.43 -3.26
N ALA A 367 21.56 11.31 -2.62
CA ALA A 367 22.94 10.87 -2.43
C ALA A 367 23.66 10.68 -3.78
N TYR A 368 23.06 9.96 -4.73
CA TYR A 368 23.61 9.80 -6.07
C TYR A 368 23.75 11.14 -6.82
N SER A 369 22.80 12.06 -6.65
CA SER A 369 22.88 13.39 -7.24
C SER A 369 24.11 14.16 -6.74
N TYR A 370 24.36 14.17 -5.43
CA TYR A 370 25.56 14.78 -4.85
C TYR A 370 26.84 14.08 -5.31
N LEU A 371 26.85 12.74 -5.36
CA LEU A 371 27.98 11.96 -5.84
C LEU A 371 28.38 12.34 -7.27
N THR A 372 27.41 12.47 -8.18
CA THR A 372 27.68 12.86 -9.57
C THR A 372 28.20 14.30 -9.71
N LYS A 373 27.91 15.17 -8.74
CA LYS A 373 28.42 16.54 -8.66
C LYS A 373 29.78 16.65 -7.94
N GLY A 374 30.35 15.52 -7.48
CA GLY A 374 31.61 15.50 -6.73
C GLY A 374 31.52 16.04 -5.30
N GLN A 375 30.31 16.28 -4.79
CA GLN A 375 30.10 16.79 -3.42
C GLN A 375 30.10 15.61 -2.43
N MET A 376 31.29 15.07 -2.15
CA MET A 376 31.48 13.82 -1.41
C MET A 376 30.86 13.86 -0.02
N GLU A 377 31.15 14.89 0.78
CA GLU A 377 30.66 15.01 2.17
C GLU A 377 29.13 14.92 2.25
N LYS A 378 28.43 15.69 1.39
CA LYS A 378 26.96 15.65 1.32
C LYS A 378 26.46 14.31 0.81
N SER A 379 27.15 13.71 -0.15
CA SER A 379 26.80 12.38 -0.66
C SER A 379 26.84 11.33 0.43
N LEU A 380 27.90 11.32 1.26
CA LEU A 380 28.05 10.37 2.37
C LEU A 380 26.91 10.54 3.38
N LYS A 381 26.61 11.78 3.79
CA LYS A 381 25.52 12.08 4.73
C LYS A 381 24.18 11.53 4.25
N HIS A 382 23.86 11.66 2.96
CA HIS A 382 22.60 11.15 2.42
C HIS A 382 22.61 9.62 2.21
N PHE A 383 23.76 9.01 1.93
CA PHE A 383 23.86 7.55 1.92
C PHE A 383 23.63 6.97 3.32
N LEU A 384 24.25 7.56 4.35
CA LEU A 384 24.08 7.13 5.74
C LEU A 384 22.61 7.28 6.16
N HIS A 385 22.05 8.47 5.99
CA HIS A 385 20.65 8.73 6.31
C HIS A 385 19.70 7.75 5.60
N SER A 386 19.96 7.41 4.34
CA SER A 386 19.15 6.42 3.65
C SER A 386 19.27 5.00 4.23
N ILE A 387 20.47 4.61 4.68
CA ILE A 387 20.68 3.27 5.24
C ILE A 387 19.99 3.18 6.61
N GLU A 388 20.11 4.22 7.43
CA GLU A 388 19.50 4.32 8.76
C GLU A 388 17.97 4.19 8.74
N ILE A 389 17.29 4.61 7.66
CA ILE A 389 15.83 4.46 7.52
C ILE A 389 15.42 2.98 7.62
N ASP A 390 16.05 2.10 6.85
CA ASP A 390 15.82 0.65 6.91
C ASP A 390 17.05 -0.06 6.31
N PRO A 391 18.01 -0.49 7.15
CA PRO A 391 19.24 -1.13 6.68
C PRO A 391 19.01 -2.47 5.98
N LYS A 392 17.85 -3.10 6.19
CA LYS A 392 17.51 -4.41 5.61
C LYS A 392 16.62 -4.27 4.37
N SER A 393 16.33 -3.04 3.94
CA SER A 393 15.43 -2.80 2.83
C SER A 393 15.93 -3.38 1.51
N GLN A 394 15.03 -4.00 0.76
CA GLN A 394 15.32 -4.42 -0.62
C GLN A 394 15.69 -3.22 -1.51
N THR A 395 15.24 -2.00 -1.17
CA THR A 395 15.60 -0.78 -1.91
C THR A 395 17.12 -0.58 -1.96
N LEU A 396 17.85 -0.99 -0.92
CA LEU A 396 19.32 -0.89 -0.84
C LEU A 396 20.03 -1.98 -1.64
N THR A 397 19.39 -3.13 -1.88
CA THR A 397 20.01 -4.24 -2.63
C THR A 397 19.67 -4.22 -4.13
N GLU A 398 18.54 -3.60 -4.51
CA GLU A 398 18.05 -3.47 -5.89
C GLU A 398 17.63 -2.01 -6.21
N PHE A 399 18.58 -1.07 -6.18
CA PHE A 399 18.30 0.33 -6.45
C PHE A 399 18.46 0.70 -7.94
N TYR A 400 17.47 1.38 -8.53
CA TYR A 400 17.54 1.90 -9.90
C TYR A 400 17.65 3.43 -9.89
N SER A 401 18.88 3.96 -9.89
CA SER A 401 19.11 5.41 -9.86
C SER A 401 18.80 6.09 -11.20
N LEU A 402 18.21 7.27 -11.14
CA LEU A 402 18.06 8.17 -12.30
C LEU A 402 19.39 8.69 -12.85
N PHE A 403 20.41 8.78 -12.00
CA PHE A 403 21.74 9.31 -12.36
C PHE A 403 22.68 8.22 -12.89
N ARG A 404 22.28 6.93 -12.81
CA ARG A 404 23.02 5.77 -13.32
C ARG A 404 22.07 4.82 -14.06
N PRO A 405 21.58 5.20 -15.25
CA PRO A 405 20.59 4.39 -15.96
C PRO A 405 21.20 3.08 -16.48
N GLY A 406 20.45 1.99 -16.39
CA GLY A 406 20.72 0.75 -17.13
C GLY A 406 20.79 -0.53 -16.30
N GLN A 407 21.14 -0.45 -15.01
CA GLN A 407 21.23 -1.63 -14.13
C GLN A 407 20.82 -1.28 -12.70
N SER A 408 20.23 -2.25 -12.00
CA SER A 408 20.04 -2.15 -10.55
C SER A 408 21.40 -2.20 -9.85
N GLN A 409 21.54 -1.40 -8.79
CA GLN A 409 22.73 -1.35 -7.96
C GLN A 409 22.41 -1.85 -6.57
N ASN A 410 23.31 -2.67 -6.04
CA ASN A 410 23.36 -2.93 -4.61
C ASN A 410 24.18 -1.79 -3.99
N VAL A 411 23.53 -0.95 -3.19
CA VAL A 411 24.09 0.28 -2.60
C VAL A 411 25.30 -0.06 -1.74
N TYR A 412 25.25 -1.10 -0.92
CA TYR A 412 26.39 -1.57 -0.12
C TYR A 412 27.61 -1.91 -0.98
N LYS A 413 27.42 -2.70 -2.04
CA LYS A 413 28.50 -3.06 -2.97
C LYS A 413 29.03 -1.84 -3.72
N MET A 414 28.15 -0.93 -4.15
CA MET A 414 28.52 0.31 -4.83
C MET A 414 29.37 1.21 -3.92
N LEU A 415 28.97 1.37 -2.65
CA LEU A 415 29.74 2.11 -1.65
C LEU A 415 31.15 1.55 -1.50
N ALA A 416 31.28 0.23 -1.32
CA ALA A 416 32.57 -0.42 -1.15
C ALA A 416 33.48 -0.35 -2.40
N GLN A 417 32.89 -0.47 -3.58
CA GLN A 417 33.65 -0.52 -4.85
C GLN A 417 34.02 0.86 -5.38
N GLU A 418 33.20 1.88 -5.13
CA GLU A 418 33.36 3.19 -5.77
C GLU A 418 33.53 4.35 -4.79
N VAL A 419 32.75 4.39 -3.71
CA VAL A 419 32.73 5.53 -2.79
C VAL A 419 33.87 5.45 -1.80
N PHE A 420 34.05 4.32 -1.10
CA PHE A 420 35.10 4.14 -0.09
C PHE A 420 36.51 4.34 -0.66
N PRO A 421 36.87 3.84 -1.86
CA PRO A 421 38.17 4.14 -2.46
C PRO A 421 38.39 5.64 -2.71
N ARG A 422 37.36 6.37 -3.16
CA ARG A 422 37.44 7.82 -3.40
C ARG A 422 37.64 8.58 -2.10
N VAL A 423 36.91 8.22 -1.05
CA VAL A 423 37.08 8.81 0.30
C VAL A 423 38.50 8.60 0.81
N ARG A 424 39.07 7.39 0.65
CA ARG A 424 40.46 7.12 1.03
C ARG A 424 41.47 7.97 0.24
N GLN A 425 41.22 8.18 -1.05
CA GLN A 425 42.08 9.01 -1.90
C GLN A 425 41.99 10.51 -1.56
N SER A 426 40.83 10.98 -1.10
CA SER A 426 40.59 12.39 -0.78
C SER A 426 40.51 12.65 0.73
N ARG A 427 41.06 11.77 1.57
CA ARG A 427 40.86 11.79 3.03
C ARG A 427 41.24 13.13 3.66
N GLU A 428 42.33 13.73 3.19
CA GLU A 428 42.86 15.01 3.69
C GLU A 428 42.00 16.23 3.31
N LEU A 429 41.06 16.07 2.37
CA LEU A 429 40.19 17.14 1.87
C LEU A 429 38.78 17.10 2.49
N LEU A 430 38.51 16.14 3.37
CA LEU A 430 37.21 15.94 3.99
C LEU A 430 37.23 16.43 5.43
N ASP A 431 36.12 17.03 5.87
CA ASP A 431 35.93 17.36 7.28
C ASP A 431 35.79 16.12 8.19
N GLU A 432 35.97 16.33 9.49
CA GLU A 432 35.90 15.26 10.50
C GLU A 432 34.52 14.57 10.49
N SER A 433 33.44 15.35 10.34
CA SER A 433 32.07 14.84 10.26
C SER A 433 31.86 13.87 9.08
N ALA A 434 32.46 14.13 7.92
CA ALA A 434 32.38 13.26 6.76
C ALA A 434 33.21 11.98 6.96
N LEU A 435 34.32 12.05 7.69
CA LEU A 435 35.12 10.87 8.04
C LEU A 435 34.38 9.98 9.05
N GLU A 436 33.68 10.54 10.03
CA GLU A 436 32.79 9.81 10.94
C GLU A 436 31.67 9.10 10.16
N THR A 437 30.96 9.85 9.30
CA THR A 437 29.91 9.31 8.43
C THR A 437 30.43 8.15 7.56
N TYR A 438 31.67 8.24 7.08
CA TYR A 438 32.31 7.17 6.32
C TYR A 438 32.57 5.90 7.15
N GLU A 439 32.99 6.05 8.41
CA GLU A 439 33.19 4.89 9.30
C GLU A 439 31.85 4.23 9.66
N ASP A 440 30.79 5.00 9.88
CA ASP A 440 29.45 4.45 10.11
C ASP A 440 28.96 3.65 8.89
N LEU A 441 29.14 4.19 7.69
CA LEU A 441 28.81 3.49 6.44
C LEU A 441 29.60 2.19 6.26
N LYS A 442 30.86 2.14 6.76
CA LYS A 442 31.65 0.91 6.75
C LYS A 442 31.09 -0.12 7.73
N ASN A 443 30.71 0.29 8.94
CA ASN A 443 30.10 -0.61 9.91
C ASN A 443 28.83 -1.26 9.34
N TYR A 444 27.95 -0.47 8.72
CA TYR A 444 26.77 -1.00 8.04
C TYR A 444 27.10 -1.95 6.88
N TYR A 445 28.19 -1.68 6.14
CA TYR A 445 28.65 -2.57 5.08
C TYR A 445 29.17 -3.91 5.64
N ASP A 446 29.89 -3.88 6.77
CA ASP A 446 30.41 -5.08 7.42
C ASP A 446 29.27 -5.92 8.00
N GLU A 447 28.29 -5.31 8.67
CA GLU A 447 27.05 -5.98 9.11
C GLU A 447 26.29 -6.61 7.94
N TYR A 448 26.19 -5.90 6.81
CA TYR A 448 25.60 -6.43 5.59
C TYR A 448 26.36 -7.68 5.12
N LEU A 449 27.69 -7.67 5.08
CA LEU A 449 28.48 -8.83 4.68
C LEU A 449 28.27 -10.03 5.61
N GLU A 450 28.25 -9.81 6.93
CA GLU A 450 27.99 -10.86 7.92
C GLU A 450 26.61 -11.50 7.69
N SER A 451 25.58 -10.68 7.44
CA SER A 451 24.23 -11.18 7.15
C SER A 451 24.19 -12.05 5.90
N GLN A 452 24.94 -11.69 4.85
CA GLN A 452 25.02 -12.47 3.61
C GLN A 452 25.74 -13.80 3.82
N LEU A 453 26.81 -13.81 4.64
CA LEU A 453 27.55 -15.03 4.98
C LEU A 453 26.67 -16.01 5.77
N GLN A 454 25.94 -15.52 6.78
CA GLN A 454 25.01 -16.34 7.57
C GLN A 454 23.86 -16.90 6.71
N ALA A 455 23.28 -16.09 5.82
CA ALA A 455 22.24 -16.55 4.90
C ALA A 455 22.75 -17.66 3.97
N THR A 456 24.00 -17.53 3.49
CA THR A 456 24.65 -18.53 2.64
C THR A 456 24.90 -19.83 3.41
N GLN A 457 25.44 -19.77 4.62
CA GLN A 457 25.65 -20.94 5.49
C GLN A 457 24.34 -21.67 5.83
N THR A 458 23.28 -20.92 6.10
CA THR A 458 21.94 -21.46 6.37
C THR A 458 21.32 -22.12 5.14
N ALA A 459 21.55 -21.56 3.95
CA ALA A 459 21.13 -22.18 2.70
C ALA A 459 21.87 -23.49 2.44
N PHE A 460 23.19 -23.54 2.67
CA PHE A 460 23.99 -24.76 2.55
C PHE A 460 23.55 -25.86 3.52
N SER A 461 23.26 -25.53 4.79
CA SER A 461 22.80 -26.51 5.79
C SER A 461 21.40 -27.06 5.49
N LYS A 462 20.51 -26.25 4.91
CA LYS A 462 19.20 -26.72 4.41
C LYS A 462 19.34 -27.61 3.17
N PHE A 463 20.35 -27.37 2.33
CA PHE A 463 20.60 -28.18 1.13
C PHE A 463 21.23 -29.54 1.48
N SER A 464 22.19 -29.57 2.40
CA SER A 464 22.79 -30.83 2.87
C SER A 464 21.75 -31.73 3.54
N ASN A 465 20.87 -31.18 4.37
CA ASN A 465 19.79 -31.96 5.02
C ASN A 465 18.71 -32.49 4.05
N LYS A 466 18.60 -31.94 2.83
CA LYS A 466 17.73 -32.46 1.77
C LYS A 466 18.39 -33.55 0.91
N CYS A 467 19.72 -33.58 0.81
CA CYS A 467 20.44 -34.61 0.06
C CYS A 467 20.69 -35.90 0.87
N PHE A 468 20.49 -35.87 2.20
CA PHE A 468 20.61 -37.04 3.08
C PHE A 468 19.25 -37.60 3.55
N ARG A 469 18.15 -37.33 2.82
CA ARG A 469 16.84 -37.94 3.03
C ARG A 469 16.35 -38.68 1.80
#